data_AF-A0A5C2I513-F1
#
_entry.id   AF-A0A5C2I513-F1
#
_cell.length_a   1.000
_cell.length_b   1.000
_cell.length_c   1.000
_cell.angle_alpha   90.00
_cell.angle_beta   90.00
_cell.angle_gamma   90.00
#
_symmetry.space_group_name_H-M   'P 1'
#
loop_
_entity.id
_entity.type
_entity.pdbx_description
1 polymer ?
#
loop_
_entity_poly.entity_id
_entity_poly.type
_entity_poly.pdbx_seq_one_letter_code
_entity_poly.pdbx_strand_id
1 'polypeptide(L)'
;MWAPLDVPENGDAPFTDLARWRLNADDNGRHVWEYLDSEEACRARPQTVMDKFQLGLPTDLPALPPPKTALDAARNGYSFLKHLQAPDGHWPCEYDGPMFLTPGLVIGSYVTGMELKRAERLELIRYLFRKAHKEDGGWGVHFEGETTVFGTALNYTALRVLGVSPDHPVLVKARNTLHKLGGAVRSPQWGKVWLSILNVYDWEGVNALPPELWLLPEWLPLHPHRWWIHSRNVFIPMSFLYAKRFKAPENELILSLRRELYVDDYYSIDWPAQRNNVCPVDIYAPHTALLDTLFAILGAYEQCAIPPLRKAGMDRIYDLIVKEDENTAYQDLGPVNKMLNLVARAIVEGRESDAYAQHKLKRRDFMWIGPNGMSMNGTNGVQLWDIAFIVQALVETGLAKEEENRESLLKALQWLDETQIREDPPHYESAYRHRTKGAWPFSTKEQGYTVSDCTGEGLKAVLYLQEHLSFTPKLVSKERLCDAVDTMLSLQNPSGGFASYELVRGPRLLEYINPAEVFGNIMIEYEYPECTTSVITALAIFRKHHPNYRSADIEYDKILPPPH
;
A
#
# COMPACT_ATOMS: atom_id res chain seq x y z
N MET A 1 26.27 6.96 -3.77
CA MET A 1 25.68 6.81 -2.43
C MET A 1 25.19 8.17 -1.96
N TRP A 2 24.11 8.22 -1.17
CA TRP A 2 23.56 9.48 -0.70
C TRP A 2 24.48 10.11 0.36
N ALA A 3 24.82 11.39 0.20
CA ALA A 3 25.71 12.10 1.11
C ALA A 3 25.08 12.27 2.51
N PRO A 4 25.84 12.24 3.61
CA PRO A 4 25.34 12.56 4.95
C PRO A 4 24.58 13.89 4.99
N LEU A 5 23.60 14.00 5.89
CA LEU A 5 22.83 15.21 6.12
C LEU A 5 23.03 15.66 7.57
N ASP A 6 23.35 16.93 7.74
CA ASP A 6 23.20 17.59 9.04
C ASP A 6 21.71 17.90 9.25
N VAL A 7 21.16 17.41 10.36
CA VAL A 7 19.74 17.48 10.67
C VAL A 7 19.52 17.96 12.10
N PRO A 8 18.41 18.65 12.39
CA PRO A 8 18.06 19.06 13.75
C PRO A 8 17.98 17.89 14.75
N GLU A 9 18.18 18.18 16.03
CA GLU A 9 18.21 17.17 17.11
C GLU A 9 16.91 16.36 17.26
N ASN A 10 15.77 16.91 16.83
CA ASN A 10 14.47 16.26 16.84
C ASN A 10 13.62 16.69 15.63
N GLY A 11 12.48 16.04 15.41
CA GLY A 11 11.60 16.29 14.26
C GLY A 11 10.50 17.34 14.48
N ASP A 12 10.53 18.10 15.59
CA ASP A 12 9.39 18.92 16.02
C ASP A 12 9.08 20.09 15.09
N ALA A 13 10.11 20.69 14.50
CA ALA A 13 10.00 21.72 13.47
C ALA A 13 10.19 21.12 12.07
N PRO A 14 9.56 21.70 11.02
CA PRO A 14 9.82 21.31 9.64
C PRO A 14 11.30 21.40 9.26
N PHE A 15 11.80 20.42 8.50
CA PHE A 15 13.20 20.41 8.04
C PHE A 15 13.35 21.13 6.70
N THR A 16 12.24 21.41 6.05
CA THR A 16 12.13 22.25 4.86
C THR A 16 11.11 23.36 5.09
N ASP A 17 11.20 24.42 4.29
CA ASP A 17 10.17 25.44 4.22
C ASP A 17 8.87 24.84 3.64
N LEU A 18 7.88 24.57 4.50
CA LEU A 18 6.60 23.98 4.10
C LEU A 18 5.85 24.83 3.08
N ALA A 19 6.06 26.15 3.05
CA ALA A 19 5.41 27.04 2.11
C ALA A 19 5.84 26.82 0.64
N ARG A 20 6.86 26.00 0.41
CA ARG A 20 7.39 25.65 -0.93
C ARG A 20 6.89 24.34 -1.49
N TRP A 21 6.20 23.52 -0.69
CA TRP A 21 5.59 22.28 -1.16
C TRP A 21 4.25 22.55 -1.85
N ARG A 22 3.97 21.78 -2.91
CA ARG A 22 2.71 21.80 -3.65
C ARG A 22 2.28 20.39 -3.99
N LEU A 23 1.00 20.14 -3.86
CA LEU A 23 0.35 18.92 -4.31
C LEU A 23 -0.19 19.13 -5.72
N ASN A 24 0.29 18.31 -6.65
CA ASN A 24 -0.37 18.14 -7.95
C ASN A 24 -1.38 16.99 -7.80
N ALA A 25 -2.66 17.28 -8.07
CA ALA A 25 -3.78 16.36 -7.94
C ALA A 25 -4.83 16.59 -9.05
N ASP A 26 -4.37 16.97 -10.24
CA ASP A 26 -5.18 17.26 -11.43
C ASP A 26 -4.98 16.22 -12.56
N ASP A 27 -4.40 15.06 -12.23
CA ASP A 27 -4.08 13.98 -13.16
C ASP A 27 -4.82 12.68 -12.76
N ASN A 28 -6.14 12.67 -12.95
CA ASN A 28 -7.00 11.49 -12.75
C ASN A 28 -6.81 10.81 -11.37
N GLY A 29 -6.79 11.59 -10.30
CA GLY A 29 -6.57 11.10 -8.94
C GLY A 29 -5.12 10.91 -8.52
N ARG A 30 -4.15 11.02 -9.43
CA ARG A 30 -2.73 10.82 -9.09
C ARG A 30 -2.22 11.96 -8.20
N HIS A 31 -1.58 11.62 -7.09
CA HIS A 31 -1.00 12.58 -6.14
C HIS A 31 0.50 12.64 -6.27
N VAL A 32 1.03 13.84 -6.51
CA VAL A 32 2.47 14.05 -6.56
C VAL A 32 2.83 15.35 -5.85
N TRP A 33 3.63 15.22 -4.80
CA TRP A 33 4.22 16.38 -4.12
C TRP A 33 5.49 16.88 -4.83
N GLU A 34 5.65 18.20 -4.84
CA GLU A 34 6.80 18.89 -5.41
C GLU A 34 7.27 20.01 -4.49
N TYR A 35 8.59 20.04 -4.24
CA TYR A 35 9.26 21.14 -3.57
C TYR A 35 9.75 22.17 -4.61
N LEU A 36 9.36 23.43 -4.45
CA LEU A 36 9.75 24.52 -5.34
C LEU A 36 11.05 25.20 -4.88
N ASP A 37 12.08 25.16 -5.71
CA ASP A 37 13.42 25.60 -5.35
C ASP A 37 13.61 27.14 -5.33
N SER A 38 12.74 27.90 -6.01
CA SER A 38 12.85 29.37 -6.13
C SER A 38 11.60 30.11 -5.68
N GLU A 39 11.78 31.35 -5.21
CA GLU A 39 10.67 32.25 -4.90
C GLU A 39 9.83 32.59 -6.13
N GLU A 40 10.46 32.67 -7.31
CA GLU A 40 9.76 32.92 -8.57
C GLU A 40 8.78 31.78 -8.88
N ALA A 41 9.20 30.52 -8.72
CA ALA A 41 8.32 29.38 -8.86
C ALA A 41 7.19 29.40 -7.81
N CYS A 42 7.48 29.78 -6.57
CA CYS A 42 6.47 29.92 -5.52
C CYS A 42 5.45 31.02 -5.81
N ARG A 43 5.87 32.13 -6.42
CA ARG A 43 4.96 33.21 -6.88
C ARG A 43 4.12 32.79 -8.07
N ALA A 44 4.69 32.01 -9.00
CA ALA A 44 3.99 31.51 -10.17
C ALA A 44 2.92 30.47 -9.81
N ARG A 45 3.17 29.63 -8.80
CA ARG A 45 2.21 28.65 -8.27
C ARG A 45 2.05 28.87 -6.76
N PRO A 46 1.16 29.77 -6.30
CA PRO A 46 0.92 29.98 -4.87
C PRO A 46 0.33 28.72 -4.21
N GLN A 47 0.47 28.58 -2.89
CA GLN A 47 -0.17 27.49 -2.17
C GLN A 47 -1.69 27.65 -2.19
N THR A 48 -2.36 26.55 -2.48
CA THR A 48 -3.81 26.42 -2.35
C THR A 48 -4.20 26.18 -0.88
N VAL A 49 -5.51 26.31 -0.57
CA VAL A 49 -6.05 25.92 0.74
C VAL A 49 -5.80 24.44 1.02
N MET A 50 -5.93 23.60 -0.02
CA MET A 50 -5.62 22.17 0.02
C MET A 50 -4.15 21.93 0.39
N ASP A 51 -3.19 22.58 -0.28
CA ASP A 51 -1.76 22.46 0.06
C ASP A 51 -1.52 22.77 1.54
N LYS A 52 -2.05 23.92 2.00
CA LYS A 52 -1.90 24.37 3.38
C LYS A 52 -2.50 23.37 4.37
N PHE A 53 -3.72 22.89 4.12
CA PHE A 53 -4.40 21.93 4.97
C PHE A 53 -3.59 20.63 5.12
N GLN A 54 -3.17 20.04 3.99
CA GLN A 54 -2.42 18.78 4.01
C GLN A 54 -1.05 18.93 4.71
N LEU A 55 -0.43 20.10 4.61
CA LEU A 55 0.84 20.40 5.29
C LEU A 55 0.66 20.80 6.76
N GLY A 56 -0.57 20.96 7.26
CA GLY A 56 -0.85 21.46 8.61
C GLY A 56 -0.54 22.95 8.79
N LEU A 57 -0.52 23.73 7.72
CA LEU A 57 -0.38 25.18 7.74
C LEU A 57 -1.74 25.86 7.95
N PRO A 58 -1.79 27.09 8.50
CA PRO A 58 -3.01 27.87 8.59
C PRO A 58 -3.65 28.04 7.20
N THR A 59 -4.91 27.66 7.05
CA THR A 59 -5.64 27.76 5.77
C THR A 59 -6.18 29.16 5.50
N ASP A 60 -6.20 30.03 6.51
CA ASP A 60 -6.76 31.39 6.50
C ASP A 60 -8.26 31.44 6.10
N LEU A 61 -8.95 30.30 6.17
CA LEU A 61 -10.40 30.24 5.95
C LEU A 61 -11.15 30.94 7.10
N PRO A 62 -12.24 31.66 6.82
CA PRO A 62 -13.04 32.28 7.86
C PRO A 62 -13.74 31.22 8.72
N ALA A 63 -13.90 31.52 10.02
CA ALA A 63 -14.70 30.68 10.89
C ALA A 63 -16.16 30.65 10.43
N LEU A 64 -16.74 29.46 10.37
CA LEU A 64 -18.17 29.27 10.10
C LEU A 64 -18.98 29.49 11.38
N PRO A 65 -20.27 29.92 11.28
CA PRO A 65 -21.13 30.06 12.45
C PRO A 65 -21.23 28.74 13.24
N PRO A 66 -21.20 28.76 14.58
CA PRO A 66 -21.40 27.56 15.39
C PRO A 66 -22.70 26.84 15.01
N PRO A 67 -22.66 25.52 14.72
CA PRO A 67 -23.84 24.80 14.27
C PRO A 67 -24.85 24.69 15.42
N LYS A 68 -26.14 24.87 15.09
CA LYS A 68 -27.25 24.74 16.05
C LYS A 68 -27.97 23.40 15.94
N THR A 69 -27.77 22.70 14.83
CA THR A 69 -28.37 21.41 14.54
C THR A 69 -27.34 20.45 13.92
N ALA A 70 -27.66 19.15 13.87
CA ALA A 70 -26.84 18.17 13.18
C ALA A 70 -26.67 18.50 11.69
N LEU A 71 -27.72 19.03 11.03
CA LEU A 71 -27.66 19.44 9.64
C LEU A 71 -26.75 20.67 9.45
N ASP A 72 -26.77 21.64 10.37
CA ASP A 72 -25.85 22.77 10.31
C ASP A 72 -24.40 22.31 10.48
N ALA A 73 -24.16 21.32 11.34
CA ALA A 73 -22.82 20.74 11.50
C ALA A 73 -22.37 20.03 10.21
N ALA A 74 -23.24 19.24 9.59
CA ALA A 74 -22.96 18.60 8.30
C ALA A 74 -22.72 19.62 7.19
N ARG A 75 -23.53 20.68 7.13
CA ARG A 75 -23.35 21.79 6.17
C ARG A 75 -22.01 22.47 6.38
N ASN A 76 -21.67 22.84 7.62
CA ASN A 76 -20.38 23.44 7.93
C ASN A 76 -19.20 22.52 7.57
N GLY A 77 -19.31 21.22 7.88
CA GLY A 77 -18.31 20.22 7.53
C GLY A 77 -18.09 20.14 6.01
N TYR A 78 -19.17 20.11 5.23
CA TYR A 78 -19.04 20.09 3.77
C TYR A 78 -18.61 21.42 3.17
N SER A 79 -19.05 22.57 3.71
CA SER A 79 -18.54 23.88 3.33
C SER A 79 -17.01 23.94 3.45
N PHE A 80 -16.45 23.37 4.52
CA PHE A 80 -15.01 23.23 4.66
C PHE A 80 -14.42 22.23 3.65
N LEU A 81 -15.00 21.04 3.53
CA LEU A 81 -14.50 19.97 2.67
C LEU A 81 -14.45 20.36 1.18
N LYS A 82 -15.36 21.24 0.72
CA LYS A 82 -15.31 21.81 -0.65
C LYS A 82 -14.01 22.56 -0.96
N HIS A 83 -13.35 23.15 0.03
CA HIS A 83 -12.05 23.80 -0.16
C HIS A 83 -10.89 22.82 -0.34
N LEU A 84 -11.12 21.53 -0.07
CA LEU A 84 -10.14 20.46 -0.17
C LEU A 84 -10.37 19.55 -1.38
N GLN A 85 -11.43 19.81 -2.16
CA GLN A 85 -11.68 19.08 -3.40
C GLN A 85 -10.61 19.45 -4.43
N ALA A 86 -9.97 18.45 -5.01
CA ALA A 86 -9.00 18.62 -6.09
C ALA A 86 -9.67 19.15 -7.36
N PRO A 87 -8.90 19.76 -8.29
CA PRO A 87 -9.44 20.31 -9.53
C PRO A 87 -10.19 19.29 -10.40
N ASP A 88 -9.77 18.02 -10.39
CA ASP A 88 -10.40 16.91 -11.12
C ASP A 88 -11.60 16.28 -10.38
N GLY A 89 -11.88 16.70 -9.14
CA GLY A 89 -13.13 16.39 -8.42
C GLY A 89 -13.04 15.43 -7.23
N HIS A 90 -11.92 14.75 -7.01
CA HIS A 90 -11.73 13.88 -5.83
C HIS A 90 -11.15 14.65 -4.63
N TRP A 91 -10.93 13.95 -3.51
CA TRP A 91 -10.33 14.51 -2.30
C TRP A 91 -8.98 13.84 -2.00
N PRO A 92 -7.85 14.56 -2.13
CA PRO A 92 -6.56 14.03 -1.73
C PRO A 92 -6.45 13.86 -0.22
N CYS A 93 -5.75 12.81 0.22
CA CYS A 93 -5.62 12.48 1.63
C CYS A 93 -4.29 11.78 1.93
N GLU A 94 -3.73 12.03 3.11
CA GLU A 94 -2.63 11.23 3.67
C GLU A 94 -3.13 9.83 4.00
N TYR A 95 -2.37 8.80 3.64
CA TYR A 95 -2.71 7.41 3.97
C TYR A 95 -1.50 6.69 4.57
N ASP A 96 -0.96 7.27 5.64
CA ASP A 96 0.13 6.72 6.45
C ASP A 96 -0.39 5.73 7.51
N GLY A 97 0.50 5.17 8.32
CA GLY A 97 0.14 4.17 9.34
C GLY A 97 1.25 3.17 9.58
N PRO A 98 1.48 2.26 8.63
CA PRO A 98 2.44 1.19 8.82
C PRO A 98 3.89 1.71 8.76
N MET A 99 4.70 1.28 9.73
CA MET A 99 6.07 1.78 9.94
C MET A 99 7.13 0.91 9.24
N PHE A 100 6.72 -0.01 8.36
CA PHE A 100 7.62 -0.82 7.52
C PHE A 100 7.64 -0.40 6.04
N LEU A 101 6.75 0.52 5.61
CA LEU A 101 6.66 0.99 4.23
C LEU A 101 7.78 1.96 3.87
N THR A 102 7.93 3.02 4.67
CA THR A 102 8.96 4.05 4.48
C THR A 102 10.38 3.44 4.45
N PRO A 103 10.74 2.50 5.35
CA PRO A 103 12.00 1.78 5.22
C PRO A 103 12.16 1.00 3.91
N GLY A 104 11.12 0.32 3.42
CA GLY A 104 11.14 -0.38 2.13
C GLY A 104 11.38 0.58 0.95
N LEU A 105 10.75 1.76 0.96
CA LEU A 105 11.00 2.82 -0.03
C LEU A 105 12.46 3.29 -0.01
N VAL A 106 12.99 3.54 1.18
CA VAL A 106 14.35 4.05 1.39
C VAL A 106 15.39 3.00 0.96
N ILE A 107 15.26 1.78 1.47
CA ILE A 107 16.19 0.67 1.17
C ILE A 107 16.10 0.32 -0.32
N GLY A 108 14.89 0.09 -0.85
CA GLY A 108 14.69 -0.25 -2.26
C GLY A 108 15.22 0.82 -3.21
N SER A 109 15.04 2.11 -2.88
CA SER A 109 15.62 3.21 -3.66
C SER A 109 17.15 3.21 -3.57
N TYR A 110 17.71 3.01 -2.37
CA TYR A 110 19.16 3.03 -2.17
C TYR A 110 19.88 1.91 -2.94
N VAL A 111 19.42 0.66 -2.79
CA VAL A 111 20.09 -0.51 -3.38
C VAL A 111 20.00 -0.53 -4.91
N THR A 112 19.01 0.14 -5.48
CA THR A 112 18.85 0.31 -6.93
C THR A 112 19.46 1.61 -7.46
N GLY A 113 20.10 2.41 -6.60
CA GLY A 113 20.68 3.69 -6.96
C GLY A 113 19.65 4.75 -7.38
N MET A 114 18.38 4.60 -7.00
CA MET A 114 17.33 5.55 -7.31
C MET A 114 17.43 6.76 -6.36
N GLU A 115 17.73 7.93 -6.90
CA GLU A 115 17.93 9.13 -6.09
C GLU A 115 16.64 9.64 -5.46
N LEU A 116 16.79 10.29 -4.30
CA LEU A 116 15.78 11.12 -3.64
C LEU A 116 16.28 12.56 -3.62
N LYS A 117 15.38 13.51 -3.88
CA LYS A 117 15.71 14.94 -3.75
C LYS A 117 16.08 15.25 -2.31
N ARG A 118 16.89 16.30 -2.10
CA ARG A 118 17.30 16.72 -0.76
C ARG A 118 16.10 17.01 0.15
N ALA A 119 15.09 17.72 -0.36
CA ALA A 119 13.88 18.04 0.40
C ALA A 119 13.08 16.79 0.79
N GLU A 120 12.95 15.82 -0.11
CA GLU A 120 12.30 14.52 0.17
C GLU A 120 13.05 13.78 1.29
N ARG A 121 14.38 13.71 1.21
CA ARG A 121 15.20 13.05 2.24
C ARG A 121 15.06 13.71 3.61
N LEU A 122 15.08 15.04 3.67
CA LEU A 122 14.92 15.79 4.91
C LEU A 122 13.55 15.52 5.56
N GLU A 123 12.48 15.52 4.77
CA GLU A 123 11.13 15.30 5.31
C GLU A 123 10.85 13.82 5.62
N LEU A 124 11.49 12.87 4.93
CA LEU A 124 11.49 11.45 5.32
C LEU A 124 12.18 11.25 6.68
N ILE A 125 13.32 11.90 6.91
CA ILE A 125 13.99 11.88 8.22
C ILE A 125 13.08 12.48 9.29
N ARG A 126 12.46 13.64 9.01
CA ARG A 126 11.56 14.30 9.96
C ARG A 126 10.38 13.40 10.35
N TYR A 127 9.75 12.77 9.37
CA TYR A 127 8.66 11.82 9.61
C TYR A 127 9.08 10.71 10.56
N LEU A 128 10.21 10.06 10.29
CA LEU A 128 10.72 8.98 11.13
C LEU A 128 11.05 9.47 12.55
N PHE A 129 11.66 10.66 12.70
CA PHE A 129 11.88 11.26 14.02
C PHE A 129 10.57 11.53 14.77
N ARG A 130 9.55 12.04 14.08
CA ARG A 130 8.24 12.34 14.66
C ARG A 130 7.46 11.12 15.10
N LYS A 131 7.62 10.01 14.39
CA LYS A 131 6.97 8.73 14.71
C LYS A 131 7.79 7.86 15.66
N ALA A 132 8.99 8.30 16.08
CA ALA A 132 9.76 7.61 17.11
C ALA A 132 9.03 7.67 18.45
N HIS A 133 8.95 6.54 19.15
CA HIS A 133 8.28 6.49 20.42
C HIS A 133 9.00 7.38 21.46
N LYS A 134 8.22 8.23 22.14
CA LYS A 134 8.77 9.35 22.94
C LYS A 134 9.65 8.85 24.09
N GLU A 135 9.30 7.72 24.71
CA GLU A 135 9.96 7.23 25.91
C GLU A 135 11.23 6.43 25.63
N ASP A 136 11.18 5.49 24.70
CA ASP A 136 12.26 4.52 24.41
C ASP A 136 12.93 4.75 23.04
N GLY A 137 12.40 5.62 22.18
CA GLY A 137 12.99 5.96 20.88
C GLY A 137 12.88 4.88 19.81
N GLY A 138 12.08 3.83 20.03
CA GLY A 138 11.84 2.78 19.04
C GLY A 138 10.66 3.08 18.10
N TRP A 139 10.31 2.09 17.28
CA TRP A 139 9.12 2.12 16.43
C TRP A 139 8.42 0.76 16.45
N GLY A 140 7.10 0.77 16.33
CA GLY A 140 6.29 -0.44 16.18
C GLY A 140 6.07 -0.87 14.73
N VAL A 141 5.17 -1.83 14.53
CA VAL A 141 4.71 -2.26 13.19
C VAL A 141 3.90 -1.16 12.49
N HIS A 142 3.16 -0.36 13.26
CA HIS A 142 2.50 0.88 12.87
C HIS A 142 2.75 1.95 13.95
N PHE A 143 2.47 3.22 13.65
CA PHE A 143 2.88 4.31 14.54
C PHE A 143 2.12 4.37 15.88
N GLU A 144 0.99 3.68 16.01
CA GLU A 144 0.24 3.53 17.28
C GLU A 144 0.65 2.26 18.06
N GLY A 145 1.49 1.41 17.46
CA GLY A 145 1.94 0.17 18.06
C GLY A 145 3.07 0.38 19.06
N GLU A 146 3.25 -0.61 19.93
CA GLU A 146 4.40 -0.67 20.83
C GLU A 146 5.70 -0.83 20.03
N THR A 147 6.82 -0.41 20.63
CA THR A 147 8.15 -0.59 20.05
C THR A 147 8.45 -2.07 19.79
N THR A 148 8.86 -2.40 18.57
CA THR A 148 9.24 -3.77 18.19
C THR A 148 10.62 -3.85 17.54
N VAL A 149 11.16 -5.07 17.35
CA VAL A 149 12.43 -5.25 16.62
C VAL A 149 12.23 -4.92 15.15
N PHE A 150 11.11 -5.34 14.55
CA PHE A 150 10.82 -5.07 13.14
C PHE A 150 10.80 -3.57 12.83
N GLY A 151 9.99 -2.82 13.58
CA GLY A 151 9.86 -1.38 13.41
C GLY A 151 11.16 -0.67 13.70
N THR A 152 11.82 -0.98 14.81
CA THR A 152 13.03 -0.26 15.23
C THR A 152 14.22 -0.53 14.32
N ALA A 153 14.48 -1.79 13.94
CA ALA A 153 15.61 -2.14 13.08
C ALA A 153 15.48 -1.50 11.69
N LEU A 154 14.28 -1.55 11.09
CA LEU A 154 14.06 -1.00 9.76
C LEU A 154 14.08 0.54 9.74
N ASN A 155 13.43 1.21 10.69
CA ASN A 155 13.42 2.68 10.73
C ASN A 155 14.78 3.27 11.14
N TYR A 156 15.51 2.62 12.06
CA TYR A 156 16.91 2.96 12.34
C TYR A 156 17.76 2.86 11.06
N THR A 157 17.64 1.74 10.34
CA THR A 157 18.37 1.50 9.10
C THR A 157 18.02 2.55 8.03
N ALA A 158 16.74 2.86 7.86
CA ALA A 158 16.28 3.87 6.92
C ALA A 158 16.88 5.25 7.23
N LEU A 159 16.90 5.67 8.50
CA LEU A 159 17.52 6.93 8.92
C LEU A 159 19.02 6.99 8.62
N ARG A 160 19.75 5.88 8.88
CA ARG A 160 21.18 5.77 8.54
C ARG A 160 21.41 5.87 7.03
N VAL A 161 20.59 5.19 6.22
CA VAL A 161 20.63 5.25 4.75
C VAL A 161 20.29 6.65 4.23
N LEU A 162 19.32 7.32 4.85
CA LEU A 162 18.96 8.71 4.56
C LEU A 162 20.04 9.72 4.95
N GLY A 163 21.10 9.31 5.65
CA GLY A 163 22.30 10.11 5.92
C GLY A 163 22.42 10.67 7.32
N VAL A 164 21.60 10.21 8.29
CA VAL A 164 21.69 10.62 9.70
C VAL A 164 22.86 9.91 10.38
N SER A 165 23.67 10.65 11.15
CA SER A 165 24.82 10.11 11.90
C SER A 165 24.40 9.04 12.92
N PRO A 166 25.16 7.93 13.11
CA PRO A 166 24.86 6.93 14.14
C PRO A 166 24.94 7.51 15.57
N ASP A 167 25.63 8.63 15.75
CA ASP A 167 25.78 9.32 17.03
C ASP A 167 24.68 10.36 17.28
N HIS A 168 23.74 10.53 16.34
CA HIS A 168 22.60 11.42 16.52
C HIS A 168 21.74 10.95 17.72
N PRO A 169 21.27 11.83 18.61
CA PRO A 169 20.56 11.44 19.84
C PRO A 169 19.38 10.48 19.62
N VAL A 170 18.59 10.72 18.57
CA VAL A 170 17.48 9.82 18.17
C VAL A 170 17.99 8.41 17.83
N LEU A 171 19.09 8.29 17.09
CA LEU A 171 19.64 7.00 16.68
C LEU A 171 20.37 6.30 17.82
N VAL A 172 21.06 7.02 18.70
CA VAL A 172 21.64 6.43 19.92
C VAL A 172 20.54 5.79 20.77
N LYS A 173 19.43 6.51 20.98
CA LYS A 173 18.28 6.01 21.76
C LYS A 173 17.65 4.78 21.10
N ALA A 174 17.36 4.86 19.80
CA ALA A 174 16.81 3.75 19.02
C ALA A 174 17.70 2.51 19.03
N ARG A 175 19.03 2.67 18.85
CA ARG A 175 19.99 1.57 18.87
C ARG A 175 20.03 0.90 20.23
N ASN A 176 20.06 1.67 21.32
CA ASN A 176 20.03 1.14 22.68
C ASN A 176 18.76 0.32 22.91
N THR A 177 17.62 0.79 22.42
CA THR A 177 16.33 0.08 22.53
C THR A 177 16.31 -1.19 21.68
N LEU A 178 16.80 -1.13 20.43
CA LEU A 178 16.97 -2.32 19.59
C LEU A 178 17.85 -3.38 20.27
N HIS A 179 18.97 -2.97 20.87
CA HIS A 179 19.88 -3.88 21.57
C HIS A 179 19.24 -4.50 22.82
N LYS A 180 18.43 -3.73 23.58
CA LYS A 180 17.64 -4.28 24.70
C LYS A 180 16.65 -5.35 24.26
N LEU A 181 16.13 -5.25 23.04
CA LEU A 181 15.24 -6.26 22.45
C LEU A 181 16.01 -7.47 21.87
N GLY A 182 17.34 -7.45 21.88
CA GLY A 182 18.21 -8.53 21.39
C GLY A 182 18.76 -8.33 19.98
N GLY A 183 18.65 -7.11 19.42
CA GLY A 183 19.23 -6.76 18.12
C GLY A 183 18.44 -7.27 16.91
N ALA A 184 18.91 -6.91 15.72
CA ALA A 184 18.21 -7.19 14.47
C ALA A 184 18.18 -8.69 14.06
N VAL A 185 18.95 -9.57 14.72
CA VAL A 185 18.84 -11.04 14.51
C VAL A 185 17.44 -11.56 14.81
N ARG A 186 16.69 -10.87 15.67
CA ARG A 186 15.35 -11.25 16.13
C ARG A 186 14.22 -10.60 15.32
N SER A 187 14.54 -10.00 14.17
CA SER A 187 13.53 -9.41 13.30
C SER A 187 12.59 -10.49 12.72
N PRO A 188 11.31 -10.21 12.50
CA PRO A 188 10.41 -11.03 11.68
C PRO A 188 10.93 -11.22 10.25
N GLN A 189 10.40 -12.21 9.54
CA GLN A 189 10.86 -12.63 8.21
C GLN A 189 10.94 -11.48 7.20
N TRP A 190 9.94 -10.60 7.18
CA TRP A 190 9.94 -9.44 6.26
C TRP A 190 11.08 -8.46 6.54
N GLY A 191 11.43 -8.24 7.80
CA GLY A 191 12.57 -7.39 8.16
C GLY A 191 13.90 -8.06 7.82
N LYS A 192 14.02 -9.37 8.06
CA LYS A 192 15.21 -10.15 7.64
C LYS A 192 15.44 -10.06 6.13
N VAL A 193 14.37 -10.12 5.32
CA VAL A 193 14.43 -9.96 3.86
C VAL A 193 14.97 -8.58 3.47
N TRP A 194 14.41 -7.49 3.99
CA TRP A 194 14.88 -6.13 3.66
C TRP A 194 16.33 -5.87 4.10
N LEU A 195 16.71 -6.34 5.28
CA LEU A 195 18.09 -6.23 5.77
C LEU A 195 19.07 -7.09 4.95
N SER A 196 18.61 -8.23 4.42
CA SER A 196 19.41 -9.09 3.54
C SER A 196 19.64 -8.44 2.16
N ILE A 197 18.59 -7.82 1.60
CA ILE A 197 18.67 -7.02 0.36
C ILE A 197 19.70 -5.89 0.52
N LEU A 198 19.71 -5.19 1.66
CA LEU A 198 20.68 -4.15 1.98
C LEU A 198 22.10 -4.68 2.28
N ASN A 199 22.27 -6.00 2.40
CA ASN A 199 23.53 -6.66 2.75
C ASN A 199 24.00 -6.41 4.21
N VAL A 200 23.06 -6.21 5.13
CA VAL A 200 23.33 -6.06 6.57
C VAL A 200 22.77 -7.21 7.40
N TYR A 201 22.18 -8.23 6.78
CA TYR A 201 21.73 -9.49 7.37
C TYR A 201 22.05 -10.61 6.35
N ASP A 202 22.41 -11.83 6.79
CA ASP A 202 22.68 -12.91 5.84
C ASP A 202 21.40 -13.68 5.45
N TRP A 203 21.22 -13.93 4.15
CA TRP A 203 20.12 -14.73 3.62
C TRP A 203 20.02 -16.13 4.25
N GLU A 204 21.12 -16.69 4.76
CA GLU A 204 21.09 -17.97 5.50
C GLU A 204 20.27 -17.90 6.79
N GLY A 205 20.04 -16.71 7.35
CA GLY A 205 19.16 -16.51 8.50
C GLY A 205 17.72 -16.19 8.15
N VAL A 206 17.32 -16.34 6.89
CA VAL A 206 15.94 -16.17 6.41
C VAL A 206 15.34 -17.55 6.15
N ASN A 207 14.09 -17.77 6.58
CA ASN A 207 13.36 -18.98 6.20
C ASN A 207 13.20 -19.07 4.68
N ALA A 208 13.27 -20.28 4.12
CA ALA A 208 13.35 -20.46 2.68
C ALA A 208 12.12 -19.91 1.94
N LEU A 209 12.37 -19.21 0.84
CA LEU A 209 11.36 -18.67 -0.09
C LEU A 209 11.54 -19.31 -1.48
N PRO A 210 11.16 -20.60 -1.64
CA PRO A 210 11.48 -21.37 -2.83
C PRO A 210 10.69 -20.89 -4.06
N PRO A 211 11.36 -20.42 -5.13
CA PRO A 211 10.68 -20.03 -6.35
C PRO A 211 9.95 -21.19 -7.05
N GLU A 212 10.34 -22.43 -6.77
CA GLU A 212 9.76 -23.64 -7.33
C GLU A 212 8.28 -23.85 -6.98
N LEU A 213 7.75 -23.18 -5.94
CA LEU A 213 6.30 -23.22 -5.61
C LEU A 213 5.43 -22.74 -6.77
N TRP A 214 5.95 -21.85 -7.63
CA TRP A 214 5.24 -21.30 -8.79
C TRP A 214 5.24 -22.23 -10.01
N LEU A 215 5.90 -23.40 -9.92
CA LEU A 215 5.88 -24.45 -10.94
C LEU A 215 4.93 -25.58 -10.60
N LEU A 216 4.32 -25.54 -9.43
CA LEU A 216 3.36 -26.55 -9.01
C LEU A 216 2.15 -26.55 -9.96
N PRO A 217 1.48 -27.70 -10.15
CA PRO A 217 0.21 -27.72 -10.85
C PRO A 217 -0.83 -26.81 -10.17
N GLU A 218 -1.47 -25.93 -10.94
CA GLU A 218 -2.41 -24.91 -10.43
C GLU A 218 -3.66 -25.49 -9.74
N TRP A 219 -3.99 -26.77 -9.96
CA TRP A 219 -5.08 -27.45 -9.27
C TRP A 219 -4.75 -27.82 -7.82
N LEU A 220 -3.47 -27.77 -7.41
CA LEU A 220 -3.08 -28.04 -6.04
C LEU A 220 -3.62 -26.96 -5.09
N PRO A 221 -4.20 -27.34 -3.91
CA PRO A 221 -4.73 -26.37 -2.96
C PRO A 221 -3.69 -25.39 -2.39
N LEU A 222 -2.41 -25.78 -2.39
CA LEU A 222 -1.31 -24.98 -1.86
C LEU A 222 -0.67 -24.02 -2.88
N HIS A 223 -1.08 -24.09 -4.15
CA HIS A 223 -0.48 -23.29 -5.21
C HIS A 223 -0.61 -21.78 -4.91
N PRO A 224 0.48 -20.98 -5.05
CA PRO A 224 0.47 -19.55 -4.69
C PRO A 224 -0.59 -18.66 -5.35
N HIS A 225 -1.08 -18.99 -6.56
CA HIS A 225 -2.19 -18.28 -7.20
C HIS A 225 -3.48 -18.25 -6.37
N ARG A 226 -3.63 -19.20 -5.44
CA ARG A 226 -4.78 -19.31 -4.53
C ARG A 226 -4.62 -18.47 -3.26
N TRP A 227 -3.42 -17.95 -3.03
CA TRP A 227 -3.17 -17.12 -1.87
C TRP A 227 -3.79 -15.74 -2.05
N TRP A 228 -4.05 -15.07 -0.93
CA TRP A 228 -4.47 -13.68 -0.95
C TRP A 228 -3.53 -12.84 -1.81
N ILE A 229 -4.10 -11.91 -2.58
CA ILE A 229 -3.36 -11.18 -3.60
C ILE A 229 -2.22 -10.34 -3.03
N HIS A 230 -2.43 -9.69 -1.87
CA HIS A 230 -1.39 -8.95 -1.16
C HIS A 230 -0.24 -9.86 -0.72
N SER A 231 -0.55 -11.04 -0.18
CA SER A 231 0.47 -12.01 0.20
C SER A 231 1.27 -12.48 -1.00
N ARG A 232 0.62 -13.00 -2.06
CA ARG A 232 1.37 -13.54 -3.19
C ARG A 232 2.19 -12.46 -3.91
N ASN A 233 1.64 -11.26 -4.11
CA ASN A 233 2.38 -10.19 -4.81
C ASN A 233 3.59 -9.69 -4.03
N VAL A 234 3.60 -9.81 -2.70
CA VAL A 234 4.82 -9.57 -1.89
C VAL A 234 5.79 -10.75 -1.98
N PHE A 235 5.30 -11.98 -1.86
CA PHE A 235 6.16 -13.17 -1.85
C PHE A 235 6.78 -13.50 -3.22
N ILE A 236 6.17 -13.09 -4.34
CA ILE A 236 6.73 -13.23 -5.71
C ILE A 236 8.14 -12.60 -5.78
N PRO A 237 8.32 -11.27 -5.63
CA PRO A 237 9.63 -10.67 -5.73
C PRO A 237 10.54 -11.01 -4.54
N MET A 238 9.99 -11.27 -3.34
CA MET A 238 10.83 -11.77 -2.23
C MET A 238 11.48 -13.12 -2.58
N SER A 239 10.74 -14.05 -3.18
CA SER A 239 11.24 -15.36 -3.60
C SER A 239 12.29 -15.21 -4.71
N PHE A 240 12.10 -14.29 -5.65
CA PHE A 240 13.09 -13.97 -6.68
C PHE A 240 14.42 -13.50 -6.07
N LEU A 241 14.35 -12.51 -5.17
CA LEU A 241 15.52 -11.89 -4.54
C LEU A 241 16.23 -12.86 -3.59
N TYR A 242 15.47 -13.69 -2.86
CA TYR A 242 15.99 -14.79 -2.06
C TYR A 242 16.75 -15.80 -2.94
N ALA A 243 16.14 -16.28 -4.01
CA ALA A 243 16.76 -17.24 -4.92
C ALA A 243 18.03 -16.69 -5.60
N LYS A 244 18.06 -15.38 -5.91
CA LYS A 244 19.27 -14.69 -6.36
C LYS A 244 20.32 -14.46 -5.27
N ARG A 245 19.94 -14.57 -4.00
CA ARG A 245 20.74 -14.13 -2.85
C ARG A 245 21.24 -12.69 -3.03
N PHE A 246 20.36 -11.82 -3.53
CA PHE A 246 20.75 -10.45 -3.86
C PHE A 246 21.20 -9.71 -2.60
N LYS A 247 22.37 -9.09 -2.68
CA LYS A 247 22.98 -8.29 -1.62
C LYS A 247 23.50 -7.00 -2.26
N ALA A 248 23.12 -5.84 -1.72
CA ALA A 248 23.67 -4.56 -2.15
C ALA A 248 25.21 -4.56 -2.05
N PRO A 249 25.92 -3.91 -3.00
CA PRO A 249 27.38 -3.82 -2.95
C PRO A 249 27.86 -3.18 -1.64
N GLU A 250 28.82 -3.84 -0.99
CA GLU A 250 29.37 -3.40 0.29
C GLU A 250 29.99 -2.00 0.20
N ASN A 251 29.80 -1.21 1.25
CA ASN A 251 30.35 0.13 1.42
C ASN A 251 30.45 0.47 2.92
N GLU A 252 31.06 1.60 3.24
CA GLU A 252 31.26 2.06 4.62
C GLU A 252 29.95 2.12 5.44
N LEU A 253 28.84 2.54 4.83
CA LEU A 253 27.54 2.58 5.53
C LEU A 253 27.07 1.18 5.90
N ILE A 254 27.13 0.22 4.97
CA ILE A 254 26.74 -1.18 5.21
C ILE A 254 27.64 -1.81 6.29
N LEU A 255 28.95 -1.58 6.22
CA LEU A 255 29.89 -2.04 7.25
C LEU A 255 29.63 -1.41 8.62
N SER A 256 29.25 -0.13 8.65
CA SER A 256 28.82 0.55 9.87
C SER A 256 27.54 -0.07 10.44
N LEU A 257 26.50 -0.25 9.62
CA LEU A 257 25.24 -0.85 10.02
C LEU A 257 25.40 -2.26 10.62
N ARG A 258 26.29 -3.08 10.05
CA ARG A 258 26.64 -4.41 10.61
C ARG A 258 27.23 -4.33 12.03
N ARG A 259 27.84 -3.22 12.42
CA ARG A 259 28.33 -3.00 13.80
C ARG A 259 27.28 -2.34 14.71
N GLU A 260 26.26 -1.73 14.12
CA GLU A 260 25.25 -0.94 14.84
C GLU A 260 23.99 -1.75 15.19
N LEU A 261 23.56 -2.66 14.31
CA LEU A 261 22.25 -3.34 14.39
C LEU A 261 22.22 -4.56 15.33
N TYR A 262 23.39 -5.06 15.75
CA TYR A 262 23.54 -6.34 16.42
C TYR A 262 24.18 -6.17 17.80
N VAL A 263 23.79 -7.05 18.73
CA VAL A 263 24.37 -7.11 20.07
C VAL A 263 25.73 -7.83 20.02
N ASP A 264 25.79 -8.94 19.29
CA ASP A 264 27.01 -9.71 19.05
C ASP A 264 27.77 -9.20 17.81
N ASP A 265 29.04 -9.62 17.66
CA ASP A 265 29.80 -9.35 16.44
C ASP A 265 29.13 -10.01 15.24
N TYR A 266 28.76 -9.19 14.23
CA TYR A 266 28.08 -9.60 13.01
C TYR A 266 28.72 -10.82 12.34
N TYR A 267 30.05 -10.87 12.31
CA TYR A 267 30.79 -11.93 11.63
C TYR A 267 30.86 -13.24 12.40
N SER A 268 30.37 -13.25 13.65
CA SER A 268 30.27 -14.43 14.52
C SER A 268 28.85 -14.99 14.63
N ILE A 269 27.85 -14.32 14.05
CA ILE A 269 26.45 -14.73 14.12
C ILE A 269 26.25 -16.07 13.38
N ASP A 270 25.66 -17.04 14.06
CA ASP A 270 25.17 -18.28 13.46
C ASP A 270 23.85 -18.02 12.72
N TRP A 271 23.94 -17.60 11.46
CA TRP A 271 22.78 -17.19 10.66
C TRP A 271 21.69 -18.25 10.56
N PRO A 272 21.96 -19.53 10.24
CA PRO A 272 20.94 -20.59 10.25
C PRO A 272 20.12 -20.68 11.55
N ALA A 273 20.74 -20.47 12.71
CA ALA A 273 20.03 -20.47 14.00
C ALA A 273 19.07 -19.29 14.17
N GLN A 274 19.18 -18.24 13.35
CA GLN A 274 18.35 -17.04 13.44
C GLN A 274 17.05 -17.15 12.62
N ARG A 275 16.88 -18.18 11.79
CA ARG A 275 15.71 -18.35 10.91
C ARG A 275 14.38 -18.21 11.66
N ASN A 276 14.22 -18.95 12.76
CA ASN A 276 13.04 -18.90 13.63
C ASN A 276 13.24 -18.00 14.87
N ASN A 277 14.34 -17.25 14.95
CA ASN A 277 14.55 -16.28 16.02
C ASN A 277 13.74 -15.01 15.70
N VAL A 278 12.59 -14.86 16.35
CA VAL A 278 11.75 -13.67 16.27
C VAL A 278 11.49 -13.16 17.69
N CYS A 279 11.54 -11.85 17.88
CA CYS A 279 11.28 -11.26 19.19
C CYS A 279 9.81 -11.46 19.57
N PRO A 280 9.47 -11.94 20.79
CA PRO A 280 8.09 -12.19 21.20
C PRO A 280 7.14 -11.00 21.03
N VAL A 281 7.63 -9.76 21.18
CA VAL A 281 6.80 -8.54 20.99
C VAL A 281 6.35 -8.36 19.54
N ASP A 282 7.07 -8.92 18.58
CA ASP A 282 6.72 -8.88 17.16
C ASP A 282 5.74 -10.01 16.76
N ILE A 283 5.54 -11.03 17.60
CA ILE A 283 4.76 -12.22 17.23
C ILE A 283 3.27 -11.97 17.46
N TYR A 284 2.55 -11.67 16.38
CA TYR A 284 1.09 -11.64 16.35
C TYR A 284 0.50 -13.02 15.97
N ALA A 285 1.08 -13.65 14.95
CA ALA A 285 0.72 -14.96 14.44
C ALA A 285 1.92 -15.92 14.57
N PRO A 286 2.01 -16.71 15.67
CA PRO A 286 3.13 -17.63 15.84
C PRO A 286 3.13 -18.73 14.78
N HIS A 287 4.32 -19.18 14.40
CA HIS A 287 4.43 -20.36 13.54
C HIS A 287 3.75 -21.57 14.18
N THR A 288 3.08 -22.35 13.34
CA THR A 288 2.60 -23.67 13.74
C THR A 288 3.75 -24.68 13.67
N ALA A 289 3.64 -25.78 14.41
CA ALA A 289 4.59 -26.89 14.30
C ALA A 289 4.65 -27.47 12.87
N LEU A 290 3.55 -27.38 12.11
CA LEU A 290 3.52 -27.76 10.70
C LEU A 290 4.43 -26.84 9.88
N LEU A 291 4.28 -25.53 10.03
CA LEU A 291 5.10 -24.56 9.30
C LEU A 291 6.59 -24.69 9.65
N ASP A 292 6.93 -24.81 10.93
CA ASP A 292 8.33 -25.01 11.34
C ASP A 292 8.92 -26.30 10.76
N THR A 293 8.13 -27.38 10.71
CA THR A 293 8.53 -28.64 10.07
C THR A 293 8.76 -28.44 8.57
N LEU A 294 7.85 -27.73 7.88
CA LEU A 294 8.00 -27.41 6.46
C LEU A 294 9.25 -26.56 6.22
N PHE A 295 9.53 -25.56 7.06
CA PHE A 295 10.75 -24.77 6.95
C PHE A 295 12.02 -25.57 7.19
N ALA A 296 12.01 -26.54 8.11
CA ALA A 296 13.14 -27.45 8.28
C ALA A 296 13.38 -28.30 7.02
N ILE A 297 12.32 -28.83 6.40
CA ILE A 297 12.40 -29.59 5.14
C ILE A 297 12.90 -28.70 4.01
N LEU A 298 12.35 -27.49 3.87
CA LEU A 298 12.75 -26.53 2.83
C LEU A 298 14.19 -26.04 3.04
N GLY A 299 14.63 -25.89 4.29
CA GLY A 299 16.01 -25.56 4.62
C GLY A 299 17.00 -26.66 4.21
N ALA A 300 16.61 -27.94 4.36
CA ALA A 300 17.39 -29.06 3.84
C ALA A 300 17.37 -29.11 2.30
N TYR A 301 16.21 -28.88 1.67
CA TYR A 301 16.08 -28.79 0.22
C TYR A 301 16.95 -27.66 -0.37
N GLU A 302 17.03 -26.51 0.30
CA GLU A 302 17.83 -25.37 -0.18
C GLU A 302 19.31 -25.72 -0.35
N GLN A 303 19.85 -26.62 0.48
CA GLN A 303 21.23 -27.11 0.37
C GLN A 303 21.46 -28.01 -0.85
N CYS A 304 20.40 -28.58 -1.41
CA CYS A 304 20.45 -29.49 -2.56
C CYS A 304 19.48 -29.08 -3.68
N ALA A 305 19.15 -27.79 -3.76
CA ALA A 305 18.17 -27.27 -4.71
C ALA A 305 18.54 -27.65 -6.15
N ILE A 306 17.55 -28.12 -6.91
CA ILE A 306 17.77 -28.64 -8.26
C ILE A 306 17.95 -27.46 -9.23
N PRO A 307 19.15 -27.20 -9.80
CA PRO A 307 19.40 -25.95 -10.51
C PRO A 307 18.48 -25.67 -11.71
N PRO A 308 18.12 -26.67 -12.56
CA PRO A 308 17.13 -26.45 -13.61
C PRO A 308 15.74 -26.06 -13.10
N LEU A 309 15.31 -26.65 -11.97
CA LEU A 309 14.01 -26.35 -11.37
C LEU A 309 14.01 -24.96 -10.73
N ARG A 310 15.08 -24.62 -10.02
CA ARG A 310 15.34 -23.28 -9.46
C ARG A 310 15.26 -22.22 -10.55
N LYS A 311 15.95 -22.44 -11.68
CA LYS A 311 15.94 -21.53 -12.82
C LYS A 311 14.53 -21.36 -13.39
N ALA A 312 13.81 -22.46 -13.65
CA ALA A 312 12.45 -22.39 -14.18
C ALA A 312 11.49 -21.64 -13.24
N GLY A 313 11.62 -21.83 -11.92
CA GLY A 313 10.81 -21.11 -10.93
C GLY A 313 11.13 -19.62 -10.92
N MET A 314 12.42 -19.26 -11.00
CA MET A 314 12.85 -17.87 -11.10
C MET A 314 12.36 -17.20 -12.39
N ASP A 315 12.42 -17.90 -13.53
CA ASP A 315 11.93 -17.40 -14.82
C ASP A 315 10.41 -17.16 -14.74
N ARG A 316 9.63 -18.08 -14.13
CA ARG A 316 8.19 -17.91 -13.92
C ARG A 316 7.85 -16.75 -12.99
N ILE A 317 8.55 -16.61 -11.88
CA ILE A 317 8.36 -15.48 -10.96
C ILE A 317 8.71 -14.16 -11.64
N TYR A 318 9.80 -14.11 -12.41
CA TYR A 318 10.18 -12.88 -13.10
C TYR A 318 9.13 -12.46 -14.15
N ASP A 319 8.58 -13.42 -14.89
CA ASP A 319 7.43 -13.19 -15.79
C ASP A 319 6.22 -12.60 -15.04
N LEU A 320 5.91 -13.10 -13.83
CA LEU A 320 4.84 -12.53 -13.01
C LEU A 320 5.13 -11.11 -12.52
N ILE A 321 6.39 -10.80 -12.17
CA ILE A 321 6.81 -9.43 -11.83
C ILE A 321 6.59 -8.49 -13.04
N VAL A 322 7.02 -8.90 -14.24
CA VAL A 322 6.82 -8.11 -15.47
C VAL A 322 5.33 -7.84 -15.70
N LYS A 323 4.50 -8.89 -15.59
CA LYS A 323 3.06 -8.78 -15.83
C LYS A 323 2.36 -7.89 -14.80
N GLU A 324 2.78 -7.94 -13.54
CA GLU A 324 2.24 -7.06 -12.51
C GLU A 324 2.59 -5.60 -12.78
N ASP A 325 3.85 -5.31 -13.11
CA ASP A 325 4.32 -3.98 -13.50
C ASP A 325 3.48 -3.44 -14.68
N GLU A 326 3.31 -4.24 -15.75
CA GLU A 326 2.56 -3.83 -16.95
C GLU A 326 1.05 -3.69 -16.70
N ASN A 327 0.46 -4.55 -15.86
CA ASN A 327 -0.98 -4.51 -15.53
C ASN A 327 -1.37 -3.28 -14.70
N THR A 328 -0.42 -2.67 -14.00
CA THR A 328 -0.66 -1.61 -13.00
C THR A 328 0.04 -0.30 -13.35
N ALA A 329 0.58 -0.21 -14.57
CA ALA A 329 1.44 0.88 -15.01
C ALA A 329 2.55 1.21 -13.98
N TYR A 330 3.17 0.17 -13.42
CA TYR A 330 4.28 0.23 -12.46
C TYR A 330 3.94 0.86 -11.10
N GLN A 331 2.65 0.96 -10.76
CA GLN A 331 2.21 1.29 -9.39
C GLN A 331 2.15 0.04 -8.50
N ASP A 332 1.94 -1.13 -9.11
CA ASP A 332 1.72 -2.40 -8.45
C ASP A 332 0.51 -2.41 -7.50
N LEU A 333 0.18 -3.57 -6.93
CA LEU A 333 -0.88 -3.67 -5.92
C LEU A 333 -0.69 -2.73 -4.71
N GLY A 334 0.54 -2.53 -4.26
CA GLY A 334 0.82 -1.75 -3.06
C GLY A 334 2.29 -1.43 -2.86
N PRO A 335 2.62 -0.65 -1.81
CA PRO A 335 3.94 -0.08 -1.60
C PRO A 335 5.05 -1.12 -1.43
N VAL A 336 4.74 -2.26 -0.79
CA VAL A 336 5.74 -3.30 -0.47
C VAL A 336 6.19 -4.02 -1.74
N ASN A 337 5.26 -4.60 -2.50
CA ASN A 337 5.61 -5.27 -3.75
C ASN A 337 6.11 -4.27 -4.79
N LYS A 338 5.63 -3.02 -4.80
CA LYS A 338 6.17 -1.97 -5.65
C LYS A 338 7.67 -1.76 -5.51
N MET A 339 8.16 -1.72 -4.27
CA MET A 339 9.58 -1.50 -4.02
C MET A 339 10.41 -2.76 -4.27
N LEU A 340 9.86 -3.95 -4.01
CA LEU A 340 10.53 -5.22 -4.30
C LEU A 340 10.60 -5.53 -5.80
N ASN A 341 9.53 -5.23 -6.56
CA ASN A 341 9.49 -5.31 -8.02
C ASN A 341 10.56 -4.39 -8.61
N LEU A 342 10.61 -3.12 -8.21
CA LEU A 342 11.70 -2.21 -8.61
C LEU A 342 13.09 -2.83 -8.40
N VAL A 343 13.36 -3.43 -7.25
CA VAL A 343 14.65 -4.08 -6.99
C VAL A 343 14.90 -5.22 -7.97
N ALA A 344 13.92 -6.10 -8.20
CA ALA A 344 14.03 -7.19 -9.17
C ALA A 344 14.26 -6.70 -10.60
N ARG A 345 13.48 -5.71 -11.06
CA ARG A 345 13.61 -5.09 -12.39
C ARG A 345 14.98 -4.45 -12.59
N ALA A 346 15.45 -3.68 -11.60
CA ALA A 346 16.76 -3.03 -11.66
C ALA A 346 17.93 -4.03 -11.73
N ILE A 347 17.80 -5.18 -11.08
CA ILE A 347 18.83 -6.25 -11.11
C ILE A 347 18.87 -6.93 -12.48
N VAL A 348 17.72 -7.20 -13.08
CA VAL A 348 17.64 -7.99 -14.32
C VAL A 348 17.82 -7.12 -15.56
N GLU A 349 17.21 -5.93 -15.59
CA GLU A 349 17.16 -5.07 -16.77
C GLU A 349 18.10 -3.86 -16.67
N GLY A 350 18.59 -3.54 -15.47
CA GLY A 350 19.48 -2.40 -15.24
C GLY A 350 18.73 -1.07 -15.02
N ARG A 351 19.51 -0.03 -14.69
CA ARG A 351 19.00 1.30 -14.31
C ARG A 351 18.63 2.19 -15.50
N GLU A 352 19.04 1.80 -16.69
CA GLU A 352 18.76 2.51 -17.95
C GLU A 352 17.53 1.92 -18.67
N SER A 353 16.85 0.92 -18.08
CA SER A 353 15.68 0.31 -18.69
C SER A 353 14.44 1.19 -18.57
N ASP A 354 13.51 1.03 -19.52
CA ASP A 354 12.22 1.71 -19.48
C ASP A 354 11.45 1.35 -18.20
N ALA A 355 11.52 0.08 -17.76
CA ALA A 355 10.89 -0.36 -16.52
C ALA A 355 11.43 0.38 -15.28
N TYR A 356 12.74 0.60 -15.20
CA TYR A 356 13.33 1.38 -14.11
C TYR A 356 12.85 2.84 -14.16
N ALA A 357 12.78 3.43 -15.36
CA ALA A 357 12.28 4.80 -15.55
C ALA A 357 10.81 4.93 -15.10
N GLN A 358 9.96 3.95 -15.43
CA GLN A 358 8.56 3.91 -14.99
C GLN A 358 8.45 3.75 -13.46
N HIS A 359 9.17 2.80 -12.87
CA HIS A 359 9.21 2.64 -11.41
C HIS A 359 9.69 3.90 -10.69
N LYS A 360 10.63 4.65 -11.27
CA LYS A 360 11.10 5.95 -10.75
C LYS A 360 10.01 7.01 -10.80
N LEU A 361 9.27 7.06 -11.89
CA LEU A 361 8.14 7.98 -12.05
C LEU A 361 7.04 7.68 -11.03
N LYS A 362 6.67 6.40 -10.87
CA LYS A 362 5.55 5.94 -10.05
C LYS A 362 5.85 5.78 -8.57
N ARG A 363 7.13 5.72 -8.16
CA ARG A 363 7.50 5.81 -6.73
C ARG A 363 6.91 7.05 -6.06
N ARG A 364 6.84 8.16 -6.79
CA ARG A 364 6.32 9.44 -6.27
C ARG A 364 4.84 9.37 -5.88
N ASP A 365 4.08 8.48 -6.51
CA ASP A 365 2.65 8.32 -6.29
C ASP A 365 2.32 7.76 -4.90
N PHE A 366 3.31 7.16 -4.24
CA PHE A 366 3.22 6.67 -2.87
C PHE A 366 3.81 7.63 -1.84
N MET A 367 4.41 8.75 -2.26
CA MET A 367 5.11 9.67 -1.35
C MET A 367 4.20 10.83 -0.96
N TRP A 368 3.95 10.98 0.33
CA TRP A 368 3.07 12.03 0.85
C TRP A 368 3.79 12.89 1.87
N ILE A 369 3.68 14.22 1.78
CA ILE A 369 4.14 15.13 2.84
C ILE A 369 2.95 15.67 3.62
N GLY A 370 2.91 15.33 4.90
CA GLY A 370 1.93 15.81 5.87
C GLY A 370 2.55 16.71 6.95
N PRO A 371 1.79 17.03 8.01
CA PRO A 371 2.26 17.88 9.11
C PRO A 371 3.46 17.30 9.87
N ASN A 372 3.66 15.98 9.81
CA ASN A 372 4.72 15.27 10.50
C ASN A 372 5.96 14.99 9.63
N GLY A 373 5.92 15.31 8.33
CA GLY A 373 7.01 15.04 7.38
C GLY A 373 6.52 14.20 6.21
N MET A 374 7.46 13.65 5.44
CA MET A 374 7.18 12.83 4.28
C MET A 374 7.16 11.34 4.63
N SER A 375 6.12 10.63 4.22
CA SER A 375 5.92 9.20 4.45
C SER A 375 5.68 8.46 3.12
N MET A 376 5.62 7.12 3.21
CA MET A 376 5.07 6.29 2.14
C MET A 376 3.65 5.85 2.51
N ASN A 377 2.69 6.14 1.63
CA ASN A 377 1.29 5.75 1.79
C ASN A 377 1.10 4.22 1.67
N GLY A 378 0.03 3.70 2.28
CA GLY A 378 -0.37 2.28 2.26
C GLY A 378 -0.82 1.75 0.88
N THR A 379 -1.15 2.65 -0.04
CA THR A 379 -1.49 2.47 -1.46
C THR A 379 -1.04 3.76 -2.19
N ASN A 380 -1.30 3.90 -3.49
CA ASN A 380 -1.12 5.19 -4.19
C ASN A 380 -2.21 6.24 -3.85
N GLY A 381 -2.96 6.03 -2.77
CA GLY A 381 -4.03 6.89 -2.26
C GLY A 381 -5.34 6.14 -1.95
N VAL A 382 -6.37 6.89 -1.58
CA VAL A 382 -7.71 6.39 -1.17
C VAL A 382 -8.84 7.07 -1.98
N GLN A 383 -8.53 7.48 -3.20
CA GLN A 383 -9.28 8.49 -3.97
C GLN A 383 -10.73 8.07 -4.22
N LEU A 384 -10.98 6.85 -4.71
CA LEU A 384 -12.34 6.36 -4.89
C LEU A 384 -13.04 6.19 -3.54
N TRP A 385 -12.35 5.57 -2.59
CA TRP A 385 -12.93 5.22 -1.29
C TRP A 385 -13.53 6.45 -0.62
N ASP A 386 -12.78 7.56 -0.58
CA ASP A 386 -13.23 8.81 0.01
C ASP A 386 -14.35 9.48 -0.81
N ILE A 387 -14.19 9.60 -2.13
CA ILE A 387 -15.20 10.29 -2.96
C ILE A 387 -16.54 9.56 -2.94
N ALA A 388 -16.53 8.23 -2.94
CA ALA A 388 -17.76 7.43 -2.92
C ALA A 388 -18.52 7.62 -1.61
N PHE A 389 -17.84 7.67 -0.47
CA PHE A 389 -18.47 7.91 0.82
C PHE A 389 -18.92 9.36 1.02
N ILE A 390 -18.11 10.34 0.57
CA ILE A 390 -18.49 11.76 0.61
C ILE A 390 -19.78 11.96 -0.18
N VAL A 391 -19.86 11.45 -1.41
CA VAL A 391 -21.07 11.54 -2.25
C VAL A 391 -22.29 10.94 -1.56
N GLN A 392 -22.17 9.74 -0.99
CA GLN A 392 -23.27 9.08 -0.29
C GLN A 392 -23.76 9.91 0.89
N ALA A 393 -22.85 10.39 1.75
CA ALA A 393 -23.20 11.23 2.88
C ALA A 393 -23.92 12.52 2.46
N LEU A 394 -23.51 13.16 1.36
CA LEU A 394 -24.14 14.38 0.86
C LEU A 394 -25.54 14.16 0.33
N VAL A 395 -25.78 13.03 -0.34
CA VAL A 395 -27.10 12.69 -0.88
C VAL A 395 -28.05 12.31 0.25
N GLU A 396 -27.61 11.51 1.23
CA GLU A 396 -28.43 11.08 2.37
C GLU A 396 -28.80 12.23 3.31
N THR A 397 -27.87 13.15 3.56
CA THR A 397 -28.14 14.36 4.38
C THR A 397 -29.03 15.38 3.68
N GLY A 398 -29.22 15.24 2.35
CA GLY A 398 -29.94 16.20 1.52
C GLY A 398 -29.12 17.43 1.10
N LEU A 399 -27.88 17.57 1.59
CA LEU A 399 -26.96 18.66 1.22
C LEU A 399 -26.66 18.67 -0.27
N ALA A 400 -26.71 17.51 -0.94
CA ALA A 400 -26.51 17.42 -2.37
C ALA A 400 -27.55 18.16 -3.23
N LYS A 401 -28.70 18.53 -2.64
CA LYS A 401 -29.76 19.29 -3.32
C LYS A 401 -29.57 20.80 -3.20
N GLU A 402 -28.68 21.27 -2.33
CA GLU A 402 -28.39 22.69 -2.15
C GLU A 402 -27.60 23.24 -3.36
N GLU A 403 -28.00 24.41 -3.86
CA GLU A 403 -27.46 24.99 -5.11
C GLU A 403 -25.93 25.19 -5.05
N GLU A 404 -25.44 25.66 -3.91
CA GLU A 404 -24.02 25.92 -3.64
C GLU A 404 -23.11 24.67 -3.65
N ASN A 405 -23.71 23.49 -3.73
CA ASN A 405 -23.00 22.20 -3.71
C ASN A 405 -22.95 21.54 -5.09
N ARG A 406 -23.66 22.08 -6.08
CA ARG A 406 -23.81 21.46 -7.41
C ARG A 406 -22.51 21.31 -8.18
N GLU A 407 -21.68 22.35 -8.22
CA GLU A 407 -20.40 22.30 -8.97
C GLU A 407 -19.49 21.19 -8.44
N SER A 408 -19.34 21.10 -7.11
CA SER A 408 -18.54 20.06 -6.46
C SER A 408 -19.04 18.66 -6.83
N LEU A 409 -20.36 18.45 -6.84
CA LEU A 409 -20.96 17.15 -7.17
C LEU A 409 -20.87 16.80 -8.67
N LEU A 410 -20.89 17.80 -9.56
CA LEU A 410 -20.64 17.59 -10.99
C LEU A 410 -19.20 17.13 -11.23
N LYS A 411 -18.23 17.73 -10.55
CA LYS A 411 -16.83 17.28 -10.59
C LYS A 411 -16.67 15.88 -10.01
N ALA A 412 -17.33 15.58 -8.89
CA ALA A 412 -17.30 14.24 -8.32
C ALA A 412 -17.88 13.19 -9.27
N LEU A 413 -18.99 13.48 -9.95
CA LEU A 413 -19.55 12.60 -10.97
C LEU A 413 -18.60 12.42 -12.16
N GLN A 414 -17.98 13.50 -12.63
CA GLN A 414 -17.00 13.44 -13.71
C GLN A 414 -15.82 12.54 -13.33
N TRP A 415 -15.27 12.71 -12.13
CA TRP A 415 -14.18 11.88 -11.65
C TRP A 415 -14.57 10.39 -11.54
N LEU A 416 -15.76 10.10 -11.03
CA LEU A 416 -16.30 8.72 -10.97
C LEU A 416 -16.48 8.12 -12.37
N ASP A 417 -16.86 8.92 -13.36
CA ASP A 417 -16.97 8.48 -14.76
C ASP A 417 -15.61 8.13 -15.37
N GLU A 418 -14.60 8.97 -15.13
CA GLU A 418 -13.25 8.82 -15.66
C GLU A 418 -12.50 7.65 -14.99
N THR A 419 -12.75 7.44 -13.69
CA THR A 419 -12.05 6.45 -12.85
C THR A 419 -12.60 5.03 -12.99
N GLN A 420 -13.80 4.82 -13.52
CA GLN A 420 -14.26 3.46 -13.77
C GLN A 420 -13.30 2.73 -14.72
N ILE A 421 -12.91 1.51 -14.35
CA ILE A 421 -12.06 0.65 -15.19
C ILE A 421 -12.91 0.16 -16.37
N ARG A 422 -12.50 0.48 -17.59
CA ARG A 422 -13.32 0.21 -18.79
C ARG A 422 -12.92 -1.07 -19.51
N GLU A 423 -11.70 -1.55 -19.29
CA GLU A 423 -11.15 -2.75 -19.91
C GLU A 423 -10.31 -3.51 -18.89
N ASP A 424 -10.20 -4.82 -19.06
CA ASP A 424 -9.32 -5.65 -18.23
C ASP A 424 -7.84 -5.40 -18.59
N PRO A 425 -6.91 -5.44 -17.60
CA PRO A 425 -5.48 -5.32 -17.86
C PRO A 425 -4.96 -6.41 -18.80
N PRO A 426 -3.93 -6.14 -19.62
CA PRO A 426 -3.47 -7.05 -20.67
C PRO A 426 -3.18 -8.48 -20.21
N HIS A 427 -2.62 -8.64 -19.00
CA HIS A 427 -2.18 -9.93 -18.48
C HIS A 427 -3.06 -10.46 -17.36
N TYR A 428 -4.26 -9.92 -17.15
CA TYR A 428 -5.04 -10.21 -15.94
C TYR A 428 -5.22 -11.71 -15.69
N GLU A 429 -5.64 -12.51 -16.69
CA GLU A 429 -5.77 -13.97 -16.53
C GLU A 429 -4.43 -14.67 -16.27
N SER A 430 -3.41 -14.35 -17.09
CA SER A 430 -2.11 -15.04 -17.03
C SER A 430 -1.25 -14.67 -15.80
N ALA A 431 -1.63 -13.60 -15.13
CA ALA A 431 -1.10 -13.13 -13.84
C ALA A 431 -2.03 -13.45 -12.66
N TYR A 432 -3.04 -14.30 -12.88
CA TYR A 432 -4.00 -14.75 -11.86
C TYR A 432 -4.82 -13.63 -11.21
N ARG A 433 -5.04 -12.51 -11.89
CA ARG A 433 -5.90 -11.43 -11.42
C ARG A 433 -7.36 -11.72 -11.74
N HIS A 434 -8.26 -11.31 -10.85
CA HIS A 434 -9.68 -11.26 -11.17
C HIS A 434 -9.96 -10.17 -12.23
N ARG A 435 -11.04 -10.32 -12.99
CA ARG A 435 -11.49 -9.30 -13.95
C ARG A 435 -11.82 -7.98 -13.25
N THR A 436 -11.64 -6.88 -13.96
CA THR A 436 -11.77 -5.51 -13.45
C THR A 436 -12.58 -4.58 -14.35
N LYS A 437 -12.93 -4.99 -15.59
CA LYS A 437 -13.85 -4.23 -16.45
C LYS A 437 -15.16 -3.92 -15.72
N GLY A 438 -15.52 -2.65 -15.65
CA GLY A 438 -16.70 -2.13 -14.94
C GLY A 438 -16.46 -1.82 -13.46
N ALA A 439 -15.34 -2.23 -12.88
CA ALA A 439 -15.03 -2.00 -11.48
C ALA A 439 -14.68 -0.53 -11.19
N TRP A 440 -14.81 -0.17 -9.92
CA TRP A 440 -14.10 0.98 -9.37
C TRP A 440 -13.03 0.50 -8.37
N PRO A 441 -11.79 1.02 -8.46
CA PRO A 441 -10.66 0.60 -7.62
C PRO A 441 -10.62 1.33 -6.28
N PHE A 442 -9.97 0.81 -5.25
CA PHE A 442 -9.81 1.53 -3.98
C PHE A 442 -9.21 2.95 -4.14
N SER A 443 -8.22 3.07 -5.02
CA SER A 443 -7.49 4.30 -5.29
C SER A 443 -7.83 4.87 -6.67
N THR A 444 -7.03 4.55 -7.70
CA THR A 444 -7.12 5.11 -9.05
C THR A 444 -7.26 4.01 -10.10
N LYS A 445 -7.83 4.38 -11.25
CA LYS A 445 -7.98 3.50 -12.42
C LYS A 445 -6.65 2.93 -12.92
N GLU A 446 -5.58 3.71 -12.78
CA GLU A 446 -4.25 3.34 -13.28
C GLU A 446 -3.66 2.15 -12.51
N GLN A 447 -3.87 2.09 -11.19
CA GLN A 447 -3.50 0.92 -10.38
C GLN A 447 -4.30 -0.31 -10.84
N GLY A 448 -5.55 -0.08 -11.21
CA GLY A 448 -6.33 -1.00 -12.04
C GLY A 448 -6.84 -2.23 -11.31
N TYR A 449 -6.87 -2.26 -9.98
CA TYR A 449 -7.40 -3.38 -9.19
C TYR A 449 -8.90 -3.26 -8.93
N THR A 450 -9.64 -4.35 -9.12
CA THR A 450 -11.02 -4.45 -8.60
C THR A 450 -10.97 -4.69 -7.09
N VAL A 451 -11.91 -4.10 -6.37
CA VAL A 451 -12.25 -4.47 -5.00
C VAL A 451 -13.78 -4.47 -4.91
N SER A 452 -14.35 -5.51 -4.29
CA SER A 452 -15.79 -5.76 -4.31
C SER A 452 -16.59 -4.62 -3.65
N ASP A 453 -16.17 -4.18 -2.47
CA ASP A 453 -16.76 -3.03 -1.77
C ASP A 453 -16.57 -1.74 -2.55
N CYS A 454 -15.36 -1.43 -3.01
CA CYS A 454 -15.05 -0.23 -3.78
C CYS A 454 -15.94 -0.14 -5.03
N THR A 455 -16.13 -1.24 -5.74
CA THR A 455 -17.04 -1.29 -6.89
C THR A 455 -18.49 -1.06 -6.47
N GLY A 456 -18.92 -1.63 -5.34
CA GLY A 456 -20.25 -1.38 -4.78
C GLY A 456 -20.46 0.09 -4.36
N GLU A 457 -19.51 0.68 -3.64
CA GLU A 457 -19.54 2.07 -3.19
C GLU A 457 -19.49 3.05 -4.37
N GLY A 458 -18.62 2.79 -5.36
CA GLY A 458 -18.56 3.56 -6.61
C GLY A 458 -19.86 3.51 -7.39
N LEU A 459 -20.47 2.32 -7.53
CA LEU A 459 -21.77 2.16 -8.18
C LEU A 459 -22.88 2.92 -7.43
N LYS A 460 -22.93 2.82 -6.10
CA LYS A 460 -23.89 3.57 -5.28
C LYS A 460 -23.74 5.08 -5.45
N ALA A 461 -22.51 5.59 -5.38
CA ALA A 461 -22.23 7.00 -5.55
C ALA A 461 -22.71 7.52 -6.92
N VAL A 462 -22.41 6.79 -7.99
CA VAL A 462 -22.88 7.14 -9.34
C VAL A 462 -24.40 7.10 -9.45
N LEU A 463 -25.06 6.04 -8.94
CA LEU A 463 -26.52 5.96 -8.96
C LEU A 463 -27.16 7.09 -8.15
N TYR A 464 -26.61 7.44 -6.99
CA TYR A 464 -27.11 8.53 -6.16
C TYR A 464 -26.98 9.88 -6.84
N LEU A 465 -25.86 10.16 -7.49
CA LEU A 465 -25.70 11.38 -8.27
C LEU A 465 -26.70 11.37 -9.43
N GLN A 466 -26.56 10.40 -10.34
CA GLN A 466 -27.28 10.40 -11.61
C GLN A 466 -28.79 10.23 -11.45
N GLU A 467 -29.28 9.38 -10.54
CA GLU A 467 -30.69 9.04 -10.41
C GLU A 467 -31.44 9.88 -9.37
N HIS A 468 -30.78 10.41 -8.33
CA HIS A 468 -31.47 11.18 -7.28
C HIS A 468 -31.34 12.69 -7.44
N LEU A 469 -30.40 13.17 -8.26
CA LEU A 469 -30.18 14.61 -8.49
C LEU A 469 -30.54 14.97 -9.92
N SER A 470 -31.55 15.83 -10.09
CA SER A 470 -32.06 16.21 -11.41
C SER A 470 -31.10 17.07 -12.25
N PHE A 471 -30.11 17.69 -11.62
CA PHE A 471 -29.15 18.58 -12.29
C PHE A 471 -27.91 17.84 -12.81
N THR A 472 -27.67 16.61 -12.38
CA THR A 472 -26.49 15.85 -12.82
C THR A 472 -26.76 15.15 -14.15
N PRO A 473 -25.82 15.17 -15.09
CA PRO A 473 -25.93 14.39 -16.33
C PRO A 473 -25.81 12.88 -16.07
N LYS A 474 -26.15 12.06 -17.07
CA LYS A 474 -25.91 10.61 -17.07
C LYS A 474 -24.58 10.30 -17.78
N LEU A 475 -23.45 10.52 -17.11
CA LEU A 475 -22.13 10.29 -17.69
C LEU A 475 -21.80 8.80 -17.79
N VAL A 476 -22.10 8.04 -16.73
CA VAL A 476 -21.93 6.59 -16.72
C VAL A 476 -23.16 5.94 -17.34
N SER A 477 -22.99 5.37 -18.53
CA SER A 477 -24.08 4.74 -19.28
C SER A 477 -24.62 3.49 -18.58
N LYS A 478 -25.84 3.09 -18.94
CA LYS A 478 -26.46 1.87 -18.42
C LYS A 478 -25.57 0.64 -18.63
N GLU A 479 -24.97 0.51 -19.80
CA GLU A 479 -24.08 -0.61 -20.15
C GLU A 479 -22.88 -0.67 -19.20
N ARG A 480 -22.31 0.48 -18.83
CA ARG A 480 -21.20 0.56 -17.89
C ARG A 480 -21.61 0.31 -16.44
N LEU A 481 -22.83 0.69 -16.05
CA LEU A 481 -23.40 0.28 -14.76
C LEU A 481 -23.62 -1.24 -14.72
N CYS A 482 -24.07 -1.83 -15.82
CA CYS A 482 -24.20 -3.27 -16.00
C CYS A 482 -22.84 -4.00 -15.90
N ASP A 483 -21.78 -3.47 -16.51
CA ASP A 483 -20.43 -4.03 -16.39
C ASP A 483 -19.96 -4.12 -14.92
N ALA A 484 -20.28 -3.10 -14.10
CA ALA A 484 -19.98 -3.11 -12.67
C ALA A 484 -20.75 -4.21 -11.93
N VAL A 485 -22.04 -4.38 -12.25
CA VAL A 485 -22.87 -5.47 -11.70
C VAL A 485 -22.31 -6.83 -12.09
N ASP A 486 -21.92 -7.03 -13.35
CA ASP A 486 -21.31 -8.27 -13.81
C ASP A 486 -20.01 -8.59 -13.07
N THR A 487 -19.20 -7.57 -12.78
CA THR A 487 -17.95 -7.75 -12.02
C THR A 487 -18.23 -8.11 -10.57
N MET A 488 -19.15 -7.43 -9.89
CA MET A 488 -19.54 -7.81 -8.54
C MET A 488 -20.12 -9.23 -8.49
N LEU A 489 -21.05 -9.59 -9.37
CA LEU A 489 -21.62 -10.94 -9.41
C LEU A 489 -20.56 -12.03 -9.68
N SER A 490 -19.48 -11.72 -10.39
CA SER A 490 -18.36 -12.64 -10.60
C SER A 490 -17.48 -12.86 -9.36
N LEU A 491 -17.62 -12.03 -8.32
CA LEU A 491 -16.88 -12.11 -7.05
C LEU A 491 -17.68 -12.81 -5.94
N GLN A 492 -18.88 -13.32 -6.24
CA GLN A 492 -19.69 -14.03 -5.26
C GLN A 492 -19.11 -15.42 -4.97
N ASN A 493 -18.91 -15.73 -3.69
CA ASN A 493 -18.44 -17.05 -3.24
C ASN A 493 -19.62 -18.00 -3.00
N PRO A 494 -19.39 -19.33 -2.88
CA PRO A 494 -20.46 -20.30 -2.65
C PRO A 494 -21.32 -20.06 -1.41
N SER A 495 -20.80 -19.34 -0.40
CA SER A 495 -21.57 -18.99 0.80
C SER A 495 -22.55 -17.82 0.58
N GLY A 496 -22.44 -17.13 -0.56
CA GLY A 496 -23.11 -15.86 -0.85
C GLY A 496 -22.28 -14.63 -0.48
N GLY A 497 -21.24 -14.79 0.34
CA GLY A 497 -20.36 -13.71 0.77
C GLY A 497 -19.37 -13.23 -0.31
N PHE A 498 -18.84 -12.04 -0.07
CA PHE A 498 -17.86 -11.39 -0.93
C PHE A 498 -16.57 -11.17 -0.15
N ALA A 499 -15.46 -11.48 -0.82
CA ALA A 499 -14.13 -11.15 -0.36
C ALA A 499 -13.65 -9.83 -0.99
N SER A 500 -12.38 -9.45 -0.81
CA SER A 500 -11.90 -8.13 -1.19
C SER A 500 -11.64 -8.00 -2.70
N TYR A 501 -10.50 -8.49 -3.20
CA TYR A 501 -10.08 -8.31 -4.59
C TYR A 501 -10.53 -9.46 -5.50
N GLU A 502 -10.63 -10.67 -4.95
CA GLU A 502 -10.85 -11.90 -5.71
C GLU A 502 -11.75 -12.88 -4.95
N LEU A 503 -12.08 -14.01 -5.57
CA LEU A 503 -12.74 -15.12 -4.89
C LEU A 503 -11.85 -15.74 -3.80
N VAL A 504 -12.47 -16.43 -2.82
CA VAL A 504 -11.76 -17.32 -1.90
C VAL A 504 -11.27 -18.55 -2.67
N ARG A 505 -10.01 -18.50 -3.11
CA ARG A 505 -9.42 -19.53 -3.99
C ARG A 505 -8.75 -20.69 -3.25
N GLY A 506 -8.45 -20.51 -1.96
CA GLY A 506 -7.70 -21.48 -1.15
C GLY A 506 -8.47 -21.92 0.09
N PRO A 507 -8.16 -23.11 0.65
CA PRO A 507 -8.76 -23.57 1.89
C PRO A 507 -8.21 -22.78 3.09
N ARG A 508 -9.03 -22.61 4.14
CA ARG A 508 -8.61 -21.99 5.41
C ARG A 508 -7.41 -22.67 6.06
N LEU A 509 -7.15 -23.94 5.74
CA LEU A 509 -5.99 -24.68 6.23
C LEU A 509 -4.66 -24.04 5.81
N LEU A 510 -4.62 -23.23 4.74
CA LEU A 510 -3.41 -22.50 4.36
C LEU A 510 -2.96 -21.51 5.44
N GLU A 511 -3.84 -21.06 6.33
CA GLU A 511 -3.44 -20.17 7.41
C GLU A 511 -2.49 -20.84 8.42
N TYR A 512 -2.46 -22.18 8.49
CA TYR A 512 -1.49 -22.92 9.30
C TYR A 512 -0.05 -22.77 8.80
N ILE A 513 0.13 -22.32 7.56
CA ILE A 513 1.45 -22.07 6.96
C ILE A 513 1.71 -20.58 6.74
N ASN A 514 1.02 -19.69 7.46
CA ASN A 514 1.28 -18.26 7.47
C ASN A 514 2.69 -17.96 8.05
N PRO A 515 3.63 -17.44 7.23
CA PRO A 515 5.01 -17.21 7.66
C PRO A 515 5.32 -15.76 8.00
N ALA A 516 4.31 -14.87 8.07
CA ALA A 516 4.56 -13.44 8.19
C ALA A 516 4.85 -12.97 9.63
N GLU A 517 4.52 -13.79 10.64
CA GLU A 517 4.68 -13.58 12.08
C GLU A 517 3.94 -12.36 12.68
N VAL A 518 3.93 -11.22 11.99
CA VAL A 518 3.35 -9.94 12.40
C VAL A 518 1.92 -9.72 11.88
N PHE A 519 1.42 -10.59 11.00
CA PHE A 519 0.08 -10.49 10.39
C PHE A 519 -0.68 -11.81 10.50
N GLY A 520 -2.00 -11.75 10.73
CA GLY A 520 -2.89 -12.91 10.74
C GLY A 520 -3.96 -12.83 9.65
N ASN A 521 -4.47 -13.98 9.22
CA ASN A 521 -5.47 -14.11 8.16
C ASN A 521 -5.01 -13.51 6.83
N ILE A 522 -3.79 -13.87 6.41
CA ILE A 522 -3.20 -13.34 5.18
C ILE A 522 -3.04 -14.40 4.09
N MET A 523 -3.26 -15.68 4.37
CA MET A 523 -2.91 -16.72 3.39
C MET A 523 -3.93 -16.84 2.26
N ILE A 524 -5.19 -16.47 2.47
CA ILE A 524 -6.26 -16.53 1.47
C ILE A 524 -7.10 -15.27 1.51
N GLU A 525 -7.87 -15.01 0.46
CA GLU A 525 -9.03 -14.12 0.55
C GLU A 525 -10.01 -14.67 1.60
N TYR A 526 -10.67 -13.78 2.33
CA TYR A 526 -11.74 -14.11 3.27
C TYR A 526 -12.99 -13.34 2.90
N GLU A 527 -14.15 -13.92 3.19
CA GLU A 527 -15.43 -13.24 3.04
C GLU A 527 -15.64 -12.31 4.23
N TYR A 528 -15.99 -11.05 3.94
CA TYR A 528 -16.14 -10.00 4.94
C TYR A 528 -17.58 -9.48 4.95
N PRO A 529 -18.22 -9.32 6.13
CA PRO A 529 -19.51 -8.65 6.25
C PRO A 529 -19.55 -7.27 5.59
N GLU A 530 -18.44 -6.53 5.65
CA GLU A 530 -18.24 -5.21 5.08
C GLU A 530 -18.36 -5.27 3.56
N CYS A 531 -17.50 -6.07 2.91
CA CYS A 531 -17.54 -6.29 1.46
C CYS A 531 -18.89 -6.81 0.98
N THR A 532 -19.46 -7.76 1.72
CA THR A 532 -20.76 -8.36 1.41
C THR A 532 -21.89 -7.32 1.49
N THR A 533 -21.90 -6.47 2.51
CA THR A 533 -22.91 -5.42 2.69
C THR A 533 -22.81 -4.36 1.60
N SER A 534 -21.60 -3.91 1.26
CA SER A 534 -21.39 -2.93 0.18
C SER A 534 -21.91 -3.44 -1.16
N VAL A 535 -21.61 -4.69 -1.52
CA VAL A 535 -22.10 -5.29 -2.77
C VAL A 535 -23.63 -5.46 -2.76
N ILE A 536 -24.20 -6.04 -1.69
CA ILE A 536 -25.64 -6.29 -1.61
C ILE A 536 -26.43 -4.99 -1.70
N THR A 537 -26.00 -3.95 -0.98
CA THR A 537 -26.68 -2.65 -1.00
C THR A 537 -26.59 -1.97 -2.36
N ALA A 538 -25.43 -2.05 -3.02
CA ALA A 538 -25.25 -1.54 -4.38
C ALA A 538 -26.16 -2.24 -5.39
N LEU A 539 -26.21 -3.58 -5.38
CA LEU A 539 -27.08 -4.37 -6.24
C LEU A 539 -28.57 -4.09 -5.98
N ALA A 540 -28.95 -3.93 -4.70
CA ALA A 540 -30.33 -3.60 -4.32
C ALA A 540 -30.76 -2.22 -4.82
N ILE A 541 -29.87 -1.21 -4.78
CA ILE A 541 -30.12 0.12 -5.33
C ILE A 541 -30.18 0.07 -6.86
N PHE A 542 -29.22 -0.57 -7.52
CA PHE A 542 -29.19 -0.74 -8.97
C PHE A 542 -30.51 -1.34 -9.50
N ARG A 543 -31.01 -2.42 -8.86
CA ARG A 543 -32.25 -3.09 -9.26
C ARG A 543 -33.47 -2.17 -9.23
N LYS A 544 -33.52 -1.17 -8.35
CA LYS A 544 -34.64 -0.20 -8.32
C LYS A 544 -34.71 0.65 -9.59
N HIS A 545 -33.56 0.95 -10.21
CA HIS A 545 -33.47 1.76 -11.42
C HIS A 545 -33.42 0.91 -12.70
N HIS A 546 -32.92 -0.33 -12.61
CA HIS A 546 -32.76 -1.23 -13.74
C HIS A 546 -33.32 -2.64 -13.45
N PRO A 547 -34.64 -2.77 -13.24
CA PRO A 547 -35.26 -3.99 -12.69
C PRO A 547 -35.17 -5.24 -13.58
N ASN A 548 -34.87 -5.07 -14.87
CA ASN A 548 -34.86 -6.16 -15.84
C ASN A 548 -33.46 -6.75 -16.09
N TYR A 549 -32.40 -6.12 -15.62
CA TYR A 549 -31.03 -6.59 -15.89
C TYR A 549 -30.61 -7.60 -14.82
N ARG A 550 -30.34 -8.84 -15.25
CA ARG A 550 -29.91 -9.96 -14.40
C ARG A 550 -30.71 -10.12 -13.10
N SER A 551 -32.01 -9.83 -13.14
CA SER A 551 -32.89 -9.85 -11.95
C SER A 551 -32.84 -11.20 -11.22
N ALA A 552 -32.83 -12.31 -11.97
CA ALA A 552 -32.74 -13.67 -11.43
C ALA A 552 -31.41 -14.00 -10.73
N ASP A 553 -30.35 -13.23 -10.96
CA ASP A 553 -29.06 -13.37 -10.29
C ASP A 553 -28.95 -12.42 -9.08
N ILE A 554 -29.69 -11.31 -9.11
CA ILE A 554 -29.71 -10.28 -8.05
C ILE A 554 -30.78 -10.58 -6.97
N GLU A 555 -31.71 -11.51 -7.23
CA GLU A 555 -32.75 -11.86 -6.25
C GLU A 555 -32.18 -12.45 -4.94
N TYR A 556 -32.80 -12.07 -3.83
CA TYR A 556 -32.30 -12.24 -2.45
C TYR A 556 -31.95 -13.70 -2.13
N ASP A 557 -32.76 -14.65 -2.63
CA ASP A 557 -32.60 -16.09 -2.38
C ASP A 557 -31.32 -16.69 -2.97
N LYS A 558 -30.62 -15.96 -3.85
CA LYS A 558 -29.31 -16.36 -4.42
C LYS A 558 -28.14 -15.53 -3.92
N ILE A 559 -28.36 -14.29 -3.45
CA ILE A 559 -27.25 -13.49 -2.90
C ILE A 559 -26.89 -13.97 -1.49
N LEU A 560 -27.88 -14.37 -0.69
CA LEU A 560 -27.67 -14.97 0.63
C LEU A 560 -28.43 -16.30 0.67
N PRO A 561 -27.79 -17.46 0.39
CA PRO A 561 -28.45 -18.74 0.57
C PRO A 561 -28.94 -18.85 2.02
N PRO A 562 -30.10 -19.50 2.28
CA PRO A 562 -30.62 -19.64 3.62
C PRO A 562 -29.57 -20.31 4.53
N PRO A 563 -29.47 -19.90 5.81
CA PRO A 563 -28.47 -20.45 6.72
C PRO A 563 -28.64 -21.97 6.80
N HIS A 564 -27.56 -22.70 6.51
CA HIS A 564 -27.47 -24.16 6.68
C HIS A 564 -27.22 -24.55 8.12
#